data_AF-A0AAD9B9J0-F1
#
_entry.id   AF-A0AAD9B9J0-F1
#
_cell.length_a   1.000
_cell.length_b   1.000
_cell.length_c   1.000
_cell.angle_alpha   90.00
_cell.angle_beta   90.00
_cell.angle_gamma   90.00
#
_symmetry.space_group_name_H-M   'P 1'
#
loop_
_entity.id
_entity.type
_entity.pdbx_description
1 polymer ?
#
loop_
_entity_poly.entity_id
_entity_poly.type
_entity_poly.pdbx_seq_one_letter_code
_entity_poly.pdbx_strand_id
1 'polypeptide(L)'
;MAAMAPALRVCRGILKELRASIGPTYNKSLAYNYVMDQFRKNKITGERYCRAQQEAHHDSNTYLCLLGSTRTHLALHKMYHGKGECSQESAAAMVGLRLPTQPGGKGWEK
;
A
#
# COMPACT_ATOMS: atom_id res chain seq x y z
N MET A 1 8.54 3.72 25.20
CA MET A 1 7.46 3.75 24.19
C MET A 1 6.41 2.72 24.58
N ALA A 2 5.23 3.14 25.07
CA ALA A 2 4.18 2.20 25.47
C ALA A 2 3.79 1.31 24.28
N ALA A 3 3.79 -0.02 24.46
CA ALA A 3 3.41 -0.96 23.43
C ALA A 3 1.95 -0.71 23.02
N MET A 4 1.74 -0.19 21.81
CA MET A 4 0.40 0.08 21.31
C MET A 4 -0.37 -1.23 21.07
N ALA A 5 -1.64 -1.23 21.45
CA ALA A 5 -2.54 -2.35 21.15
C ALA A 5 -2.56 -2.67 19.64
N PRO A 6 -2.57 -3.97 19.25
CA PRO A 6 -2.46 -4.40 17.86
C PRO A 6 -3.54 -3.78 16.95
N ALA A 7 -4.79 -3.69 17.39
CA ALA A 7 -5.87 -3.06 16.65
C ALA A 7 -5.64 -1.57 16.34
N LEU A 8 -5.02 -0.82 17.26
CA LEU A 8 -4.71 0.60 17.03
C LEU A 8 -3.63 0.80 15.97
N ARG A 9 -2.69 -0.15 15.85
CA ARG A 9 -1.67 -0.13 14.79
C ARG A 9 -2.31 -0.31 13.42
N VAL A 10 -3.23 -1.27 13.30
CA VAL A 10 -3.97 -1.53 12.04
C VAL A 10 -4.84 -0.33 11.67
N CYS A 11 -5.58 0.23 12.64
CA CYS A 11 -6.37 1.42 12.43
C CYS A 11 -5.51 2.58 11.90
N ARG A 12 -4.37 2.88 12.54
CA ARG A 12 -3.43 3.91 12.05
C ARG A 12 -2.88 3.61 10.66
N GLY A 13 -2.62 2.33 10.35
CA GLY A 13 -2.21 1.89 9.02
C GLY A 13 -3.26 2.23 7.96
N ILE A 14 -4.52 1.87 8.20
CA ILE A 14 -5.63 2.14 7.27
C ILE A 14 -5.79 3.65 7.07
N LEU A 15 -5.74 4.44 8.14
CA LEU A 15 -5.83 5.91 8.05
C LEU A 15 -4.67 6.54 7.27
N LYS A 16 -3.47 5.95 7.34
CA LYS A 16 -2.32 6.40 6.56
C LYS A 16 -2.54 6.13 5.06
N GLU A 17 -3.07 4.96 4.71
CA GLU A 17 -3.40 4.65 3.31
C GLU A 17 -4.57 5.53 2.80
N LEU A 18 -5.60 5.80 3.62
CA LEU A 18 -6.68 6.73 3.27
C LEU A 18 -6.15 8.17 3.06
N ARG A 19 -5.18 8.60 3.86
CA ARG A 19 -4.53 9.90 3.65
C ARG A 19 -3.72 9.93 2.36
N ALA A 20 -3.08 8.81 2.00
CA ALA A 20 -2.32 8.72 0.75
C ALA A 20 -3.22 8.75 -0.50
N SER A 21 -4.45 8.24 -0.41
CA SER A 21 -5.40 8.21 -1.55
C SER A 21 -6.27 9.47 -1.65
N ILE A 22 -6.81 9.97 -0.54
CA ILE A 22 -7.76 11.11 -0.52
C ILE A 22 -7.06 12.45 -0.25
N GLY A 23 -5.90 12.43 0.41
CA GLY A 23 -5.15 13.63 0.78
C GLY A 23 -5.50 14.17 2.19
N PRO A 24 -5.27 15.47 2.47
CA PRO A 24 -5.34 16.03 3.83
C PRO A 24 -6.77 16.06 4.40
N THR A 25 -7.79 16.04 3.56
CA THR A 25 -9.21 16.05 3.94
C THR A 25 -9.79 14.66 4.18
N TYR A 26 -8.96 13.62 4.25
CA TYR A 26 -9.38 12.23 4.50
C TYR A 26 -10.24 12.08 5.76
N ASN A 27 -10.03 12.92 6.77
CA ASN A 27 -10.78 12.94 8.03
C ASN A 27 -12.26 13.33 7.89
N LYS A 28 -12.66 13.95 6.79
CA LYS A 28 -14.06 14.26 6.47
C LYS A 28 -14.71 13.22 5.57
N SER A 29 -13.95 12.22 5.11
CA SER A 29 -14.47 11.19 4.21
C SER A 29 -15.41 10.22 4.93
N LEU A 30 -16.37 9.68 4.19
CA LEU A 30 -17.25 8.62 4.68
C LEU A 30 -16.44 7.39 5.13
N ALA A 31 -15.36 7.07 4.41
CA ALA A 31 -14.46 5.97 4.74
C ALA A 31 -13.82 6.14 6.12
N TYR A 32 -13.36 7.36 6.45
CA TYR A 32 -12.80 7.65 7.77
C TYR A 32 -13.81 7.43 8.89
N ASN A 33 -15.02 7.98 8.73
CA ASN A 33 -16.08 7.85 9.73
C ASN A 33 -16.47 6.39 9.94
N TYR A 34 -16.61 5.62 8.84
CA TYR A 34 -16.92 4.21 8.90
C TYR A 34 -15.83 3.40 9.63
N VAL A 35 -14.55 3.58 9.25
CA VAL A 35 -13.43 2.88 9.91
C VAL A 35 -13.41 3.19 11.40
N MET A 36 -13.51 4.47 11.79
CA MET A 36 -13.50 4.86 13.21
C MET A 36 -14.67 4.27 13.99
N ASP A 37 -15.86 4.21 13.39
CA ASP A 37 -17.04 3.62 14.00
C ASP A 37 -16.87 2.10 14.22
N GLN A 38 -16.37 1.36 13.22
CA GLN A 38 -16.12 -0.08 13.34
C GLN A 38 -15.09 -0.41 14.44
N PHE A 39 -14.00 0.36 14.52
CA PHE A 39 -12.98 0.15 15.56
C PHE A 39 -13.49 0.48 16.97
N ARG A 40 -14.43 1.43 17.11
CA ARG A 40 -15.06 1.77 18.40
C ARG A 40 -16.06 0.70 18.83
N LYS A 41 -16.91 0.23 17.91
CA LYS A 41 -17.89 -0.84 18.16
C LYS A 41 -17.21 -2.13 18.65
N ASN A 42 -16.08 -2.48 18.03
CA ASN A 42 -15.31 -3.69 18.38
C ASN A 42 -14.38 -3.52 19.61
N LYS A 43 -14.38 -2.35 20.28
CA LYS A 43 -13.57 -2.10 21.50
C LYS A 43 -14.25 -2.54 22.79
N ILE A 44 -15.59 -2.57 22.84
CA ILE A 44 -16.37 -2.62 24.10
C ILE A 44 -16.81 -4.05 24.50
N THR A 45 -16.45 -5.08 23.74
CA THR A 45 -16.91 -6.46 24.01
C THR A 45 -15.98 -7.21 24.99
N GLY A 46 -16.27 -7.14 26.31
CA GLY A 46 -15.78 -8.11 27.32
C GLY A 46 -16.71 -9.34 27.40
N GLU A 47 -16.28 -10.57 27.72
CA GLU A 47 -15.27 -10.93 28.75
C GLU A 47 -14.35 -12.16 28.47
N ARG A 48 -14.33 -12.81 27.29
CA ARG A 48 -13.43 -14.01 27.15
C ARG A 48 -12.82 -14.34 25.78
N TYR A 49 -12.47 -13.34 24.96
CA TYR A 49 -12.03 -13.48 23.55
C TYR A 49 -13.20 -13.77 22.59
N CYS A 50 -14.07 -12.79 22.36
CA CYS A 50 -15.07 -12.90 21.30
C CYS A 50 -14.37 -13.08 19.95
N ARG A 51 -14.60 -14.23 19.30
CA ARG A 51 -14.18 -14.55 17.93
C ARG A 51 -14.40 -13.37 16.97
N ALA A 52 -15.50 -12.64 17.13
CA ALA A 52 -15.81 -11.43 16.37
C ALA A 52 -14.73 -10.33 16.44
N GLN A 53 -14.04 -10.15 17.57
CA GLN A 53 -12.95 -9.16 17.68
C GLN A 53 -11.70 -9.64 16.91
N GLN A 54 -11.42 -10.94 16.95
CA GLN A 54 -10.31 -11.53 16.20
C GLN A 54 -10.58 -11.51 14.70
N GLU A 55 -11.81 -11.83 14.29
CA GLU A 55 -12.28 -11.71 12.91
C GLU A 55 -12.20 -10.26 12.43
N ALA A 56 -12.75 -9.31 13.19
CA ALA A 56 -12.66 -7.89 12.84
C ALA A 56 -11.20 -7.39 12.74
N HIS A 57 -10.31 -7.88 13.61
CA HIS A 57 -8.89 -7.58 13.52
C HIS A 57 -8.25 -8.22 12.27
N HIS A 58 -8.58 -9.47 11.95
CA HIS A 58 -8.12 -10.16 10.75
C HIS A 58 -8.58 -9.42 9.48
N ASP A 59 -9.87 -9.12 9.38
CA ASP A 59 -10.46 -8.38 8.26
C ASP A 59 -9.82 -7.00 8.09
N SER A 60 -9.56 -6.31 9.20
CA SER A 60 -8.86 -5.02 9.18
C SER A 60 -7.42 -5.14 8.64
N ASN A 61 -6.71 -6.22 8.98
CA ASN A 61 -5.36 -6.47 8.44
C ASN A 61 -5.41 -6.81 6.95
N THR A 62 -6.36 -7.65 6.54
CA THR A 62 -6.60 -7.99 5.14
C THR A 62 -6.92 -6.74 4.32
N TYR A 63 -7.76 -5.86 4.85
CA TYR A 63 -8.09 -4.59 4.20
C TYR A 63 -6.88 -3.65 4.12
N LEU A 64 -6.07 -3.55 5.17
CA LEU A 64 -4.82 -2.78 5.13
C LEU A 64 -3.85 -3.32 4.07
N CYS A 65 -3.71 -4.64 4.00
CA CYS A 65 -2.88 -5.31 2.99
C CYS A 65 -3.38 -4.99 1.57
N LEU A 66 -4.70 -5.06 1.35
CA LEU A 66 -5.33 -4.71 0.09
C LEU A 66 -5.00 -3.26 -0.31
N LEU A 67 -5.25 -2.29 0.57
CA LEU A 67 -4.99 -0.87 0.30
C LEU A 67 -3.52 -0.62 -0.05
N GLY A 68 -2.59 -1.18 0.73
CA GLY A 68 -1.15 -1.07 0.48
C GLY A 68 -0.76 -1.69 -0.86
N SER A 69 -1.28 -2.89 -1.15
CA SER A 69 -1.02 -3.63 -2.39
C SER A 69 -1.56 -2.89 -3.61
N THR A 70 -2.74 -2.29 -3.52
CA THR A 70 -3.31 -1.47 -4.59
C THR A 70 -2.44 -0.24 -4.86
N ARG A 71 -1.95 0.44 -3.80
CA ARG A 71 -1.06 1.59 -3.96
C ARG A 71 0.25 1.21 -4.63
N THR A 72 0.88 0.11 -4.20
CA THR A 72 2.12 -0.38 -4.83
C THR A 72 1.87 -0.84 -6.26
N HIS A 73 0.76 -1.53 -6.51
CA HIS A 73 0.38 -1.96 -7.85
C HIS A 73 0.22 -0.75 -8.79
N LEU A 74 -0.47 0.31 -8.37
CA LEU A 74 -0.60 1.54 -9.16
C LEU A 74 0.76 2.22 -9.42
N ALA A 75 1.67 2.21 -8.45
CA ALA A 75 3.01 2.75 -8.64
C ALA A 75 3.80 1.94 -9.68
N LEU A 76 3.79 0.61 -9.56
CA LEU A 76 4.44 -0.30 -10.50
C LEU A 76 3.82 -0.19 -11.90
N HIS A 77 2.49 -0.16 -11.98
CA HIS A 77 1.77 0.02 -13.22
C HIS A 77 2.16 1.35 -13.87
N LYS A 78 2.25 2.46 -13.13
CA LYS A 78 2.71 3.74 -13.69
C LYS A 78 4.17 3.71 -14.18
N MET A 79 5.03 2.94 -13.53
CA MET A 79 6.45 2.84 -13.89
C MET A 79 6.65 1.95 -15.12
N TYR A 80 5.98 0.80 -15.17
CA TYR A 80 6.28 -0.26 -16.14
C TYR A 80 5.23 -0.44 -17.24
N HIS A 81 4.00 0.05 -17.04
CA HIS A 81 2.99 -0.01 -18.09
C HIS A 81 3.33 1.03 -19.16
N GLY A 82 3.97 0.59 -20.24
CA GLY A 82 4.22 1.41 -21.41
C GLY A 82 2.92 1.94 -22.02
N LYS A 83 2.91 3.19 -22.49
CA LYS A 83 1.77 3.80 -23.20
C LYS A 83 1.72 3.43 -24.70
N GLY A 84 2.51 2.45 -25.13
CA GLY A 84 2.72 2.07 -26.52
C GLY A 84 4.13 1.52 -26.74
N GLU A 85 4.64 1.66 -27.97
CA GLU A 85 6.01 1.25 -28.32
C GLU A 85 7.04 2.13 -27.59
N CYS A 86 8.06 1.49 -27.02
CA CYS A 86 9.16 2.12 -26.29
C CYS A 86 10.47 1.83 -27.01
N SER A 87 11.39 2.80 -27.08
CA SER A 87 12.70 2.57 -27.69
C SER A 87 13.51 1.55 -26.88
N GLN A 88 14.41 0.83 -27.55
CA GLN A 88 15.25 -0.20 -26.91
C GLN A 88 16.12 0.40 -25.79
N GLU A 89 16.63 1.63 -25.96
CA GLU A 89 17.35 2.34 -24.89
C GLU A 89 16.47 2.60 -23.68
N SER A 90 15.26 3.10 -23.89
CA SER A 90 14.34 3.49 -22.81
C SER A 90 13.84 2.27 -22.05
N ALA A 91 13.55 1.17 -22.76
CA ALA A 91 13.20 -0.11 -22.16
C ALA A 91 14.36 -0.69 -21.32
N ALA A 92 15.60 -0.65 -21.83
CA ALA A 92 16.78 -1.07 -21.07
C ALA A 92 16.98 -0.19 -19.83
N ALA A 93 16.90 1.13 -19.97
CA ALA A 93 17.06 2.07 -18.86
C ALA A 93 15.99 1.90 -17.77
N MET A 94 14.75 1.58 -18.15
CA MET A 94 13.64 1.36 -17.21
C MET A 94 13.90 0.21 -16.22
N VAL A 95 14.64 -0.82 -16.65
CA VAL A 95 15.04 -1.96 -15.81
C VAL A 95 16.46 -1.80 -15.23
N GLY A 96 17.09 -0.64 -15.40
CA GLY A 96 18.45 -0.36 -14.91
C GLY A 96 19.58 -0.94 -15.77
N LEU A 97 19.29 -1.30 -17.01
CA LEU A 97 20.26 -1.79 -18.00
C LEU A 97 20.69 -0.67 -18.96
N ARG A 98 21.79 -0.88 -19.67
CA ARG A 98 22.28 0.01 -20.74
C ARG A 98 22.51 -0.80 -22.01
N LEU A 99 22.28 -0.18 -23.17
CA LEU A 99 22.63 -0.80 -24.44
C LEU A 99 24.15 -0.84 -24.62
N PRO A 100 24.70 -1.93 -25.18
CA PRO A 100 26.12 -2.00 -25.50
C PRO A 100 26.48 -1.04 -26.63
N THR A 101 27.61 -0.34 -26.50
CA THR A 101 28.10 0.59 -27.53
C THR A 101 28.73 -0.13 -28.72
N GLN A 102 29.16 -1.40 -28.54
CA GLN A 102 29.67 -2.25 -29.62
C GLN A 102 29.00 -3.62 -29.65
N PRO A 103 28.77 -4.19 -30.85
CA PRO A 103 28.31 -5.57 -30.99
C PRO A 103 29.32 -6.54 -30.35
N GLY A 104 28.82 -7.55 -29.64
CA GLY A 104 29.66 -8.50 -28.89
C GLY A 104 29.90 -8.12 -27.42
N GLY A 105 29.17 -7.14 -26.87
CA GLY A 105 29.14 -6.86 -25.42
C GLY A 105 30.36 -6.12 -24.87
N LYS A 106 31.18 -5.51 -25.74
CA LYS A 106 32.34 -4.68 -25.36
C LYS A 106 31.94 -3.19 -25.33
N GLY A 107 32.65 -2.38 -24.54
CA GLY A 107 32.45 -0.91 -24.50
C GLY A 107 31.69 -0.34 -23.29
N TRP A 108 31.76 -0.99 -22.12
CA TRP A 108 31.19 -0.47 -20.86
C TRP A 108 32.08 0.60 -20.18
N GLU A 109 33.27 0.85 -20.73
CA GLU A 109 34.22 1.85 -20.23
C GLU A 109 33.83 3.25 -20.69
N LYS A 110 32.94 3.91 -19.93
CA LYS A 110 32.88 5.36 -19.71
C LYS A 110 31.83 5.73 -18.66
#